data_AF-B6IV79-F1
#
_entry.id   AF-B6IV79-F1
#
_cell.length_a   1.000
_cell.length_b   1.000
_cell.length_c   1.000
_cell.angle_alpha   90.00
_cell.angle_beta   90.00
_cell.angle_gamma   90.00
#
_symmetry.space_group_name_H-M   'P 1'
#
loop_
_entity.id
_entity.type
_entity.pdbx_description
1 polymer ?
#
loop_
_entity_poly.entity_id
_entity_poly.type
_entity_poly.pdbx_seq_one_letter_code
_entity_poly.pdbx_strand_id
1 'polypeptide(L)'
;MAYVYDPDDGVSDPLPTAEEVRARVRNWKARLNALYDRIEDWLPADRGFAVNRSLGQPMAEPLMRMTGVDRDVAPILVVRFPDPDRRLGLTPDGLWVYGTNGRLHVSGPVAGRRTYLIDVGSDDRPDWRIYPYRDTRRAVPFDRNEFRTLLGEVP
;
A
#
# COMPACT_ATOMS: atom_id res chain seq x y z
N MET A 1 8.16 -0.88 13.35
CA MET A 1 7.77 0.40 12.72
C MET A 1 6.82 1.06 13.68
N ALA A 2 7.15 2.27 14.13
CA ALA A 2 6.31 3.04 15.03
C ALA A 2 5.16 3.66 14.23
N TYR A 3 3.96 3.66 14.81
CA TYR A 3 2.81 4.41 14.28
C TYR A 3 2.95 5.87 14.72
N VAL A 4 2.43 6.81 13.92
CA VAL A 4 2.55 8.26 14.24
C VAL A 4 1.79 8.61 15.53
N TYR A 5 0.70 7.89 15.80
CA TYR A 5 -0.14 8.11 16.97
C TYR A 5 -0.38 6.77 17.66
N ASP A 6 0.53 6.42 18.56
CA ASP A 6 0.29 5.38 19.55
C ASP A 6 -0.30 6.03 20.82
N PRO A 7 -1.46 5.56 21.33
CA PRO A 7 -2.03 6.09 22.57
C PRO A 7 -1.09 6.01 23.78
N ASP A 8 -0.05 5.16 23.74
CA ASP A 8 0.93 5.00 24.82
C ASP A 8 2.19 5.88 24.66
N ASP A 9 2.39 6.55 23.52
CA ASP A 9 3.67 7.24 23.18
C ASP A 9 3.74 8.73 23.57
N GLY A 10 2.75 9.28 24.29
CA GLY A 10 2.84 10.64 24.83
C GLY A 10 3.11 11.73 23.77
N VAL A 11 2.50 11.58 22.58
CA VAL A 11 2.70 12.47 21.43
C VAL A 11 2.46 13.94 21.82
N SER A 12 3.49 14.77 21.64
CA SER A 12 3.50 16.20 22.03
C SER A 12 2.81 17.12 21.00
N ASP A 13 2.51 16.62 19.81
CA ASP A 13 1.80 17.38 18.77
C ASP A 13 0.28 17.28 18.97
N PRO A 14 -0.48 18.36 18.73
CA PRO A 14 -1.94 18.29 18.79
C PRO A 14 -2.44 17.23 17.81
N LEU A 15 -3.47 16.48 18.23
CA LEU A 15 -4.15 15.55 17.34
C LEU A 15 -4.71 16.32 16.13
N PRO A 16 -4.59 15.77 14.92
CA PRO A 16 -5.24 16.35 13.75
C PRO A 16 -6.75 16.36 13.93
N THR A 17 -7.39 17.33 13.29
CA THR A 17 -8.84 17.46 13.24
C THR A 17 -9.47 16.31 12.46
N ALA A 18 -10.75 16.05 12.72
CA ALA A 18 -11.53 15.07 11.96
C ALA A 18 -11.55 15.37 10.44
N GLU A 19 -11.50 16.64 10.06
CA GLU A 19 -11.44 17.05 8.65
C GLU A 19 -10.11 16.67 8.01
N GLU A 20 -8.98 16.93 8.68
CA GLU A 20 -7.65 16.54 8.22
C GLU A 20 -7.51 15.02 8.11
N VAL A 21 -8.05 14.27 9.07
CA VAL A 21 -8.09 12.80 9.01
C VAL A 21 -8.90 12.33 7.79
N ARG A 22 -10.10 12.87 7.56
CA ARG A 22 -10.90 12.52 6.36
C ARG A 22 -10.19 12.91 5.06
N ALA A 23 -9.54 14.07 5.01
CA ALA A 23 -8.76 14.50 3.85
C ALA A 23 -7.59 13.55 3.58
N ARG A 24 -6.88 13.11 4.62
CA ARG A 24 -5.79 12.14 4.52
C ARG A 24 -6.27 10.78 4.02
N VAL A 25 -7.40 10.27 4.51
CA VAL A 25 -8.01 9.03 4.02
C VAL A 25 -8.37 9.13 2.53
N ARG A 26 -9.02 10.23 2.11
CA ARG A 26 -9.35 10.46 0.69
C ARG A 26 -8.10 10.51 -0.18
N ASN A 27 -7.08 11.27 0.25
CA ASN A 27 -5.82 11.39 -0.47
C ASN A 27 -5.14 10.02 -0.62
N TRP A 28 -5.11 9.22 0.45
CA TRP A 28 -4.53 7.88 0.41
C TRP A 28 -5.24 6.97 -0.59
N LYS A 29 -6.57 6.92 -0.58
CA LYS A 29 -7.36 6.13 -1.54
C LYS A 29 -7.09 6.57 -2.99
N ALA A 30 -6.96 7.87 -3.24
CA ALA A 30 -6.59 8.38 -4.56
C ALA A 30 -5.18 7.92 -4.99
N ARG A 31 -4.20 7.94 -4.08
CA ARG A 31 -2.83 7.43 -4.34
C ARG A 31 -2.81 5.94 -4.63
N LEU A 32 -3.60 5.15 -3.90
CA LEU A 32 -3.74 3.71 -4.14
C LEU A 32 -4.31 3.44 -5.53
N ASN A 33 -5.39 4.14 -5.92
CA ASN A 33 -5.96 3.98 -7.26
C ASN A 33 -4.96 4.37 -8.36
N ALA A 34 -4.26 5.50 -8.22
CA ALA A 34 -3.24 5.91 -9.20
C ALA A 34 -2.04 4.94 -9.27
N LEU A 35 -1.66 4.31 -8.14
CA LEU A 35 -0.67 3.23 -8.14
C LEU A 35 -1.20 2.01 -8.91
N TYR A 36 -2.45 1.61 -8.64
CA TYR A 36 -3.03 0.43 -9.27
C TYR A 36 -3.23 0.64 -10.78
N ASP A 37 -3.60 1.83 -11.22
CA ASP A 37 -3.71 2.17 -12.65
C ASP A 37 -2.37 1.96 -13.35
N ARG A 38 -1.28 2.46 -12.75
CA ARG A 38 0.07 2.24 -13.28
C ARG A 38 0.45 0.75 -13.33
N ILE A 39 0.05 -0.04 -12.33
CA ILE A 39 0.32 -1.48 -12.32
C ILE A 39 -0.43 -2.19 -13.44
N GLU A 40 -1.69 -1.82 -13.70
CA GLU A 40 -2.46 -2.38 -14.82
C GLU A 40 -1.81 -2.05 -16.16
N ASP A 41 -1.34 -0.82 -16.33
CA ASP A 41 -0.58 -0.40 -17.53
C ASP A 41 0.76 -1.15 -17.71
N TRP A 42 1.25 -1.82 -16.66
CA TRP A 42 2.48 -2.61 -16.71
C TRP A 42 2.23 -4.08 -17.01
N LEU A 43 0.98 -4.56 -16.92
CA LEU A 43 0.66 -5.95 -17.17
C LEU A 43 0.85 -6.30 -18.66
N PRO A 44 1.48 -7.46 -18.97
CA PRO A 44 1.61 -7.91 -20.33
C PRO A 44 0.26 -8.46 -20.84
N ALA A 45 -0.28 -7.82 -21.89
CA ALA A 45 -1.61 -8.09 -22.42
C ALA A 45 -1.80 -9.50 -22.99
N ASP A 46 -0.73 -10.16 -23.41
CA ASP A 46 -0.71 -11.46 -24.07
C ASP A 46 -0.59 -12.65 -23.10
N ARG A 47 -0.54 -12.40 -21.79
CA ARG A 47 -0.23 -13.42 -20.77
C ARG A 47 -1.41 -13.82 -19.90
N GLY A 48 -2.62 -13.40 -20.23
CA GLY A 48 -3.85 -13.86 -19.57
C GLY A 48 -3.97 -13.44 -18.10
N PHE A 49 -3.27 -12.38 -17.68
CA PHE A 49 -3.44 -11.81 -16.35
C PHE A 49 -4.84 -11.18 -16.21
N ALA A 50 -5.44 -11.35 -15.04
CA ALA A 50 -6.71 -10.71 -14.71
C ALA A 50 -6.57 -9.89 -13.43
N VAL A 51 -7.17 -8.70 -13.44
CA VAL A 51 -7.08 -7.76 -12.32
C VAL A 51 -8.41 -7.71 -11.58
N ASN A 52 -8.35 -7.74 -10.25
CA ASN A 52 -9.50 -7.58 -9.38
C ASN A 52 -9.22 -6.47 -8.35
N ARG A 53 -10.06 -5.43 -8.38
CA ARG A 53 -10.12 -4.34 -7.40
C ARG A 53 -11.45 -4.27 -6.63
N SER A 54 -12.31 -5.27 -6.76
CA SER A 54 -13.62 -5.30 -6.08
C SER A 54 -13.49 -5.64 -4.59
N LEU A 55 -12.32 -6.08 -4.16
CA LEU A 55 -12.01 -6.36 -2.76
C LEU A 55 -11.59 -5.10 -2.03
N GLY A 56 -11.91 -5.05 -0.74
CA GLY A 56 -11.59 -3.92 0.11
C GLY A 56 -11.04 -4.36 1.45
N GLN A 57 -10.08 -3.61 1.97
CA GLN A 57 -9.53 -3.75 3.30
C GLN A 57 -10.24 -2.77 4.24
N PRO A 58 -10.95 -3.24 5.28
CA PRO A 58 -11.49 -2.37 6.31
C PRO A 58 -10.39 -1.52 6.96
N MET A 59 -10.64 -0.22 7.04
CA MET A 59 -9.83 0.77 7.73
C MET A 59 -10.52 1.19 9.02
N ALA A 60 -9.92 0.83 10.15
CA ALA A 60 -10.37 1.23 11.47
C ALA A 60 -9.16 1.64 12.32
N GLU A 61 -8.42 2.60 11.80
CA GLU A 61 -7.15 3.06 12.36
C GLU A 61 -7.37 3.83 13.69
N PRO A 62 -6.43 3.76 14.66
CA PRO A 62 -6.57 4.41 15.96
C PRO A 62 -6.94 5.90 15.85
N LEU A 63 -6.30 6.62 14.94
CA LEU A 63 -6.53 8.05 14.75
C LEU A 63 -7.95 8.37 14.26
N MET A 64 -8.54 7.52 13.44
CA MET A 64 -9.93 7.68 12.99
C MET A 64 -10.87 7.57 14.19
N ARG A 65 -10.63 6.60 15.09
CA ARG A 65 -11.41 6.45 16.33
C ARG A 65 -11.24 7.67 17.24
N MET A 66 -10.01 8.14 17.46
CA MET A 66 -9.70 9.26 18.34
C MET A 66 -10.33 10.58 17.88
N THR A 67 -10.51 10.74 16.56
CA THR A 67 -11.05 11.97 15.95
C THR A 67 -12.53 11.85 15.55
N GLY A 68 -13.19 10.73 15.85
CA GLY A 68 -14.60 10.52 15.51
C GLY A 68 -14.87 10.38 14.00
N VAL A 69 -13.86 9.96 13.23
CA VAL A 69 -14.01 9.63 11.81
C VAL A 69 -14.46 8.18 11.67
N ASP A 70 -15.55 7.98 10.91
CA ASP A 70 -16.10 6.66 10.65
C ASP A 70 -15.11 5.75 9.92
N ARG A 71 -15.25 4.44 10.16
CA ARG A 71 -14.49 3.41 9.44
C ARG A 71 -14.76 3.52 7.94
N ASP A 72 -13.72 3.24 7.15
CA ASP A 72 -13.81 3.24 5.68
C ASP A 72 -13.23 1.92 5.15
N VAL A 73 -13.19 1.77 3.83
CA VAL A 73 -12.62 0.63 3.12
C VAL A 73 -11.61 1.16 2.11
N ALA A 74 -10.37 0.66 2.19
CA ALA A 74 -9.32 0.91 1.20
C ALA A 74 -9.36 -0.17 0.11
N PRO A 75 -9.13 0.17 -1.16
CA PRO A 75 -9.12 -0.81 -2.24
C PRO A 75 -7.93 -1.78 -2.08
N ILE A 76 -8.16 -3.04 -2.42
CA ILE A 76 -7.12 -4.07 -2.56
C ILE A 76 -6.91 -4.31 -4.05
N LEU A 77 -5.66 -4.42 -4.50
CA LEU A 77 -5.35 -4.90 -5.84
C LEU A 77 -4.95 -6.38 -5.79
N VAL A 78 -5.63 -7.21 -6.57
CA VAL A 78 -5.25 -8.61 -6.81
C VAL A 78 -5.01 -8.82 -8.31
N VAL A 79 -3.80 -9.25 -8.65
CA VAL A 79 -3.44 -9.73 -9.98
C VAL A 79 -3.47 -11.26 -9.96
N ARG A 80 -4.36 -11.84 -10.75
CA ARG A 80 -4.50 -13.28 -10.95
C ARG A 80 -3.68 -13.71 -12.15
N PHE A 81 -2.92 -14.78 -11.99
CA PHE A 81 -2.17 -15.42 -13.06
C PHE A 81 -3.11 -16.38 -13.82
N PRO A 82 -2.72 -16.83 -15.03
CA PRO A 82 -3.41 -17.94 -15.71
C PRO A 82 -3.41 -19.22 -14.86
N ASP A 83 -2.34 -19.43 -14.09
CA ASP A 83 -2.29 -20.44 -13.05
C ASP A 83 -3.18 -20.01 -11.86
N PRO A 84 -4.27 -20.74 -11.57
CA PRO A 84 -5.27 -20.33 -10.58
C PRO A 84 -4.74 -20.28 -9.14
N ASP A 85 -3.65 -21.01 -8.84
CA ASP A 85 -3.05 -21.04 -7.50
C ASP A 85 -2.10 -19.86 -7.27
N ARG A 86 -1.78 -19.10 -8.32
CA ARG A 86 -0.87 -17.95 -8.27
C ARG A 86 -1.64 -16.64 -8.31
N ARG A 87 -1.30 -15.77 -7.36
CA ARG A 87 -1.79 -14.39 -7.29
C ARG A 87 -0.75 -13.47 -6.68
N LEU A 88 -0.74 -12.22 -7.12
CA LEU A 88 -0.06 -11.11 -6.46
C LEU A 88 -1.14 -10.23 -5.82
N GLY A 89 -0.98 -9.90 -4.54
CA GLY A 89 -1.93 -9.08 -3.79
C GLY A 89 -1.22 -7.90 -3.12
N LEU A 90 -1.79 -6.71 -3.28
CA LEU A 90 -1.38 -5.48 -2.60
C LEU A 90 -2.50 -5.06 -1.65
N THR A 91 -2.28 -5.30 -0.35
CA THR A 91 -3.29 -5.10 0.68
C THR A 91 -2.88 -3.91 1.56
N PRO A 92 -3.68 -2.85 1.66
CA PRO A 92 -3.40 -1.74 2.58
C PRO A 92 -3.25 -2.25 4.02
N ASP A 93 -2.22 -1.84 4.74
CA ASP A 93 -1.95 -2.35 6.09
C ASP A 93 -1.51 -1.28 7.10
N GLY A 94 -1.52 -0.01 6.70
CA GLY A 94 -1.30 1.12 7.59
C GLY A 94 -1.24 2.45 6.85
N LEU A 95 -2.06 3.42 7.24
CA LEU A 95 -1.99 4.79 6.72
C LEU A 95 -1.06 5.69 7.56
N TRP A 96 -1.15 5.60 8.88
CA TRP A 96 -0.39 6.47 9.81
C TRP A 96 0.90 5.81 10.30
N VAL A 97 1.75 5.42 9.35
CA VAL A 97 3.11 4.90 9.62
C VAL A 97 4.10 6.06 9.53
N TYR A 98 4.95 6.20 10.55
CA TYR A 98 5.85 7.35 10.68
C TYR A 98 6.76 7.55 9.46
N GLY A 99 6.78 8.78 8.93
CA GLY A 99 7.60 9.17 7.78
C GLY A 99 7.10 8.63 6.43
N THR A 100 5.83 8.25 6.32
CA THR A 100 5.27 7.66 5.09
C THR A 100 3.89 8.24 4.74
N ASN A 101 3.44 8.02 3.51
CA ASN A 101 2.07 8.27 3.05
C ASN A 101 1.23 6.99 2.96
N GLY A 102 1.60 5.98 3.74
CA GLY A 102 0.91 4.72 3.85
C GLY A 102 1.75 3.55 3.35
N ARG A 103 1.27 2.36 3.72
CA ARG A 103 1.92 1.08 3.50
C ARG A 103 0.92 0.06 2.97
N LEU A 104 1.45 -0.80 2.12
CA LEU A 104 0.79 -1.95 1.55
C LEU A 104 1.62 -3.19 1.90
N HIS A 105 0.96 -4.24 2.35
CA HIS A 105 1.54 -5.58 2.35
C HIS A 105 1.51 -6.17 0.94
N VAL A 106 2.65 -6.73 0.53
CA VAL A 106 2.80 -7.42 -0.75
C VAL A 106 2.79 -8.92 -0.50
N SER A 107 1.85 -9.62 -1.10
CA SER A 107 1.77 -11.09 -1.10
C SER A 107 1.89 -11.61 -2.52
N GLY A 108 2.63 -12.68 -2.76
CA GLY A 108 2.81 -13.19 -4.11
C GLY A 108 3.86 -14.28 -4.25
N PRO A 109 4.12 -14.75 -5.49
CA PRO A 109 4.95 -15.92 -5.75
C PRO A 109 6.39 -15.79 -5.25
N VAL A 110 6.98 -14.60 -5.41
CA VAL A 110 8.35 -14.30 -4.96
C VAL A 110 8.40 -13.34 -3.77
N ALA A 111 7.25 -12.78 -3.36
CA ALA A 111 7.20 -11.89 -2.22
C ALA A 111 7.39 -12.68 -0.92
N GLY A 112 8.39 -12.31 -0.13
CA GLY A 112 8.58 -12.88 1.20
C GLY A 112 7.40 -12.51 2.13
N ARG A 113 7.23 -13.25 3.23
CA ARG A 113 6.15 -13.04 4.20
C ARG A 113 6.04 -11.61 4.77
N ARG A 114 7.08 -10.78 4.62
CA ARG A 114 7.09 -9.38 5.07
C ARG A 114 7.68 -8.43 4.02
N THR A 115 7.26 -8.57 2.76
CA THR A 115 7.53 -7.56 1.74
C THR A 115 6.47 -6.46 1.84
N TYR A 116 6.91 -5.21 1.88
CA TYR A 116 6.04 -4.04 1.95
C TYR A 116 6.29 -3.11 0.78
N LEU A 117 5.24 -2.43 0.35
CA LEU A 117 5.30 -1.31 -0.57
C LEU A 117 4.88 -0.06 0.22
N ILE A 118 5.77 0.93 0.30
CA ILE A 118 5.61 2.12 1.14
C ILE A 118 5.73 3.35 0.26
N ASP A 119 4.84 4.31 0.43
CA ASP A 119 4.98 5.63 -0.19
C ASP A 119 5.78 6.54 0.73
N VAL A 120 6.98 6.93 0.31
CA VAL A 120 7.88 7.85 1.03
C VAL A 120 7.99 9.22 0.35
N GLY A 121 7.07 9.50 -0.58
CA GLY A 121 7.05 10.73 -1.36
C GLY A 121 6.50 11.93 -0.59
N SER A 122 6.34 13.04 -1.30
CA SER A 122 5.61 14.22 -0.81
C SER A 122 4.12 14.14 -1.16
N ASP A 123 3.32 15.05 -0.60
CA ASP A 123 1.86 15.11 -0.79
C ASP A 123 1.40 15.34 -2.24
N ASP A 124 2.29 15.83 -3.10
CA ASP A 124 2.11 16.06 -4.53
C ASP A 124 2.83 15.03 -5.41
N ARG A 125 3.84 14.32 -4.87
CA ARG A 125 4.70 13.41 -5.63
C ARG A 125 4.91 12.08 -4.89
N PRO A 126 4.03 11.09 -5.11
CA PRO A 126 4.21 9.74 -4.54
C PRO A 126 5.55 9.11 -4.95
N ASP A 127 6.24 8.50 -3.99
CA ASP A 127 7.48 7.74 -4.21
C ASP A 127 7.31 6.36 -3.59
N TRP A 128 6.75 5.44 -4.38
CA TRP A 128 6.47 4.08 -3.95
C TRP A 128 7.74 3.26 -4.00
N ARG A 129 8.10 2.64 -2.88
CA ARG A 129 9.29 1.80 -2.76
C ARG A 129 8.98 0.44 -2.14
N ILE A 130 9.63 -0.59 -2.66
CA ILE A 130 9.57 -1.93 -2.08
C ILE A 130 10.63 -2.09 -1.01
N TYR A 131 10.20 -2.62 0.13
CA TYR A 131 11.02 -2.99 1.25
C TYR A 131 10.99 -4.52 1.38
N PRO A 132 11.99 -5.23 0.86
CA PRO A 132 12.03 -6.68 0.89
C PRO A 132 12.33 -7.19 2.31
N TYR A 133 11.71 -8.32 2.69
CA TYR A 133 11.81 -8.88 4.05
C TYR A 133 13.25 -9.06 4.56
N ARG A 134 14.17 -9.49 3.70
CA ARG A 134 15.55 -9.86 4.09
C ARG A 134 16.56 -8.70 4.02
N ASP A 135 16.19 -7.59 3.40
CA ASP A 135 17.07 -6.43 3.24
C ASP A 135 16.29 -5.13 3.25
N THR A 136 15.75 -4.78 4.43
CA THR A 136 14.96 -3.54 4.62
C THR A 136 15.79 -2.26 4.42
N ARG A 137 17.12 -2.36 4.31
CA ARG A 137 18.02 -1.25 3.98
C ARG A 137 18.07 -0.96 2.49
N ARG A 138 17.66 -1.92 1.63
CA ARG A 138 17.50 -1.73 0.19
C ARG A 138 16.04 -1.42 -0.17
N ALA A 139 15.59 -0.23 0.21
CA ALA A 139 14.37 0.32 -0.39
C ALA A 139 14.62 0.55 -1.89
N VAL A 140 13.94 -0.19 -2.75
CA VAL A 140 14.07 -0.05 -4.21
C VAL A 140 12.87 0.71 -4.78
N PRO A 141 13.06 1.59 -5.77
CA PRO A 141 11.93 2.22 -6.47
C PRO A 141 10.99 1.15 -7.02
N PHE A 142 9.69 1.33 -6.82
CA PHE A 142 8.69 0.45 -7.41
C PHE A 142 8.31 0.95 -8.80
N ASP A 143 8.97 0.37 -9.80
CA ASP A 143 8.73 0.62 -11.21
C ASP A 143 8.25 -0.64 -11.94
N ARG A 144 8.12 -0.55 -13.27
CA ARG A 144 7.70 -1.66 -14.13
C ARG A 144 8.62 -2.87 -14.02
N ASN A 145 9.93 -2.68 -13.86
CA ASN A 145 10.88 -3.79 -13.81
C ASN A 145 10.75 -4.53 -12.47
N GLU A 146 10.66 -3.79 -11.37
CA GLU A 146 10.47 -4.40 -10.06
C GLU A 146 9.10 -5.09 -9.96
N PHE A 147 8.06 -4.52 -10.59
CA PHE A 147 6.77 -5.19 -10.72
C PHE A 147 6.87 -6.53 -11.48
N ARG A 148 7.63 -6.61 -12.57
CA ARG A 148 7.89 -7.88 -13.28
C ARG A 148 8.62 -8.89 -12.41
N THR A 149 9.61 -8.44 -11.62
CA THR A 149 10.25 -9.29 -10.62
C THR A 149 9.21 -9.88 -9.67
N LEU A 150 8.27 -9.08 -9.15
CA LEU A 150 7.18 -9.56 -8.29
C LEU A 150 6.24 -10.57 -8.96
N LEU A 151 6.09 -10.49 -10.29
CA LEU A 151 5.36 -11.50 -11.05
C LEU A 151 6.12 -12.84 -11.15
N GLY A 152 7.38 -12.87 -10.73
CA GLY A 152 8.30 -14.00 -10.93
C GLY A 152 8.88 -14.04 -12.35
N GLU A 153 8.79 -12.93 -13.08
CA GLU A 153 9.41 -12.74 -14.37
C GLU A 153 10.83 -12.23 -14.09
N VAL A 154 11.82 -13.12 -14.18
CA VAL A 154 13.23 -12.70 -14.06
C VAL A 154 13.56 -11.84 -15.28
N PRO A 155 14.25 -10.69 -15.13
CA PRO A 155 14.74 -9.92 -16.26
C PRO A 155 15.67 -10.72 -17.18
#